data_AF-Q8U4D7-F1
#
_entry.id   AF-Q8U4D7-F1
#
_cell.length_a   1.000
_cell.length_b   1.000
_cell.length_c   1.000
_cell.angle_alpha   90.00
_cell.angle_beta   90.00
_cell.angle_gamma   90.00
#
_symmetry.space_group_name_H-M   'P 1'
#
loop_
_entity.id
_entity.type
_entity.pdbx_description
1 polymer ?
#
loop_
_entity_poly.entity_id
_entity_poly.type
_entity_poly.pdbx_seq_one_letter_code
_entity_poly.pdbx_strand_id
1 'polypeptide(L)'
;MRIEVPSRDHMNELSKALSKAGIMNRPKEEMNIEISNLIVFKDTFSKLTEVPFEEVRKRLGEVERIYRTFIKMLKEKELSFEEIDEEYVEILEALENANAIEIIGDKLKLVKDVSLEDLEFEVSIPLEEIYERVEEFEKAGGKLVTEVILSKKYYVEVMEVDLEAIQKALEIAENYAEEHVITRAALEGLARSTLAELILNMANEVNRKNELIDILLALEPVSLEGEKSEMRVYFERDAIEDFLKELQTLGYIKVKGNRIWFY
;
A
#
# COMPACT_ATOMS: atom_id res chain seq x y z
N MET A 1 -11.42 -9.77 7.58
CA MET A 1 -11.11 -8.36 7.18
C MET A 1 -9.68 -8.07 7.60
N ARG A 2 -8.87 -7.45 6.74
CA ARG A 2 -7.46 -7.12 7.06
C ARG A 2 -7.24 -5.62 7.15
N ILE A 3 -6.53 -5.19 8.18
CA ILE A 3 -6.15 -3.79 8.38
C ILE A 3 -4.63 -3.70 8.33
N GLU A 4 -4.10 -3.02 7.31
CA GLU A 4 -2.67 -2.69 7.22
C GLU A 4 -2.34 -1.49 8.13
N VAL A 5 -1.18 -1.53 8.77
CA VAL A 5 -0.73 -0.45 9.66
C VAL A 5 0.73 -0.08 9.40
N PRO A 6 1.13 1.18 9.66
CA PRO A 6 2.45 1.69 9.25
C PRO A 6 3.63 1.01 9.95
N SER A 7 3.42 0.48 11.16
CA SER A 7 4.50 -0.12 11.93
C SER A 7 4.05 -1.29 12.80
N ARG A 8 5.04 -2.06 13.24
CA ARG A 8 4.85 -3.16 14.20
C ARG A 8 4.21 -2.70 15.51
N ASP A 9 4.54 -1.49 15.96
CA ASP A 9 3.99 -0.95 17.20
C ASP A 9 2.51 -0.64 17.05
N HIS A 10 2.11 0.02 15.95
CA HIS A 10 0.69 0.25 15.62
C HIS A 10 -0.07 -1.08 15.52
N MET A 11 0.52 -2.13 14.93
CA MET A 11 -0.09 -3.46 14.85
C MET A 11 -0.35 -4.05 16.23
N ASN A 12 0.63 -3.97 17.12
CA ASN A 12 0.52 -4.47 18.48
C ASN A 12 -0.50 -3.68 19.31
N GLU A 13 -0.55 -2.37 19.14
CA GLU A 13 -1.50 -1.49 19.83
C GLU A 13 -2.92 -1.72 19.36
N LEU A 14 -3.15 -1.76 18.04
CA LEU A 14 -4.44 -2.07 17.44
C LEU A 14 -4.94 -3.45 17.90
N SER A 15 -4.09 -4.48 17.83
CA SER A 15 -4.46 -5.83 18.28
C SER A 15 -4.85 -5.87 19.76
N LYS A 16 -4.15 -5.11 20.62
CA LYS A 16 -4.53 -4.98 22.04
C LYS A 16 -5.85 -4.24 22.22
N ALA A 17 -6.08 -3.16 21.47
CA ALA A 17 -7.31 -2.38 21.56
C ALA A 17 -8.54 -3.21 21.14
N LEU A 18 -8.44 -3.94 20.03
CA LEU A 18 -9.47 -4.87 19.56
C LEU A 18 -9.74 -5.98 20.58
N SER A 19 -8.69 -6.59 21.13
CA SER A 19 -8.84 -7.65 22.13
C SER A 19 -9.54 -7.15 23.41
N LYS A 20 -9.22 -5.93 23.87
CA LYS A 20 -9.91 -5.29 25.00
C LYS A 20 -11.38 -5.02 24.70
N ALA A 21 -11.72 -4.76 23.44
CA ALA A 21 -13.07 -4.56 22.98
C ALA A 21 -13.87 -5.85 22.78
N GLY A 22 -13.24 -7.03 23.01
CA GLY A 22 -13.82 -8.35 22.83
C GLY A 22 -13.77 -8.86 21.39
N ILE A 23 -13.02 -8.20 20.50
CA ILE A 23 -12.97 -8.49 19.08
C ILE A 23 -11.83 -9.48 18.79
N MET A 24 -12.16 -10.62 18.20
CA MET A 24 -11.20 -11.64 17.84
C MET A 24 -10.34 -11.16 16.68
N ASN A 25 -9.02 -11.16 16.88
CA ASN A 25 -8.07 -10.66 15.89
C ASN A 25 -6.76 -11.43 15.95
N ARG A 26 -5.98 -11.32 14.87
CA ARG A 26 -4.65 -11.92 14.75
C ARG A 26 -3.67 -10.91 14.13
N PRO A 27 -2.60 -10.51 14.83
CA PRO A 27 -1.52 -9.75 14.22
C PRO A 27 -0.72 -10.65 13.26
N LYS A 28 -0.33 -10.10 12.11
CA LYS A 28 0.38 -10.82 11.07
C LYS A 28 1.42 -9.91 10.42
N GLU A 29 2.63 -10.44 10.24
CA GLU A 29 3.70 -9.72 9.58
C GLU A 29 4.11 -10.46 8.31
N GLU A 30 3.96 -9.82 7.15
CA GLU A 30 4.24 -10.42 5.85
C GLU A 30 5.44 -9.73 5.20
N MET A 31 6.25 -10.51 4.48
CA MET A 31 7.27 -9.93 3.61
C MET A 31 6.58 -9.53 2.31
N ASN A 32 6.80 -8.30 1.90
CA ASN A 32 6.32 -7.75 0.66
C ASN A 32 7.51 -7.50 -0.26
N ILE A 33 7.37 -7.88 -1.52
CA ILE A 33 8.38 -7.67 -2.56
C ILE A 33 7.74 -6.75 -3.58
N GLU A 34 8.30 -5.55 -3.72
CA GLU A 34 7.96 -4.62 -4.78
C GLU A 34 9.06 -4.68 -5.83
N ILE A 35 8.66 -4.87 -7.09
CA ILE A 35 9.57 -4.95 -8.23
C ILE A 35 9.19 -3.83 -9.18
N SER A 36 10.12 -2.92 -9.42
CA SER A 36 9.95 -1.80 -10.34
C SER A 36 10.99 -1.93 -11.45
N ASN A 37 10.56 -1.77 -12.69
CA ASN A 37 11.46 -1.70 -13.84
C ASN A 37 11.51 -0.26 -14.32
N LEU A 38 12.71 0.29 -14.44
CA LEU A 38 12.96 1.69 -14.73
C LEU A 38 13.96 1.81 -15.87
N ILE A 39 13.83 2.84 -16.70
CA ILE A 39 14.97 3.35 -17.45
C ILE A 39 15.60 4.49 -16.67
N VAL A 40 16.91 4.40 -16.47
CA VAL A 40 17.69 5.36 -15.69
C VAL A 40 18.72 6.05 -16.58
N PHE A 41 18.73 7.39 -16.55
CA PHE A 41 19.83 8.20 -17.08
C PHE A 41 20.62 8.78 -15.93
N LYS A 42 21.94 8.57 -15.92
CA LYS A 42 22.83 9.11 -14.89
C LYS A 42 24.00 9.83 -15.53
N ASP A 43 24.02 11.15 -15.39
CA ASP A 43 25.12 12.00 -15.83
C ASP A 43 24.99 13.40 -15.20
N THR A 44 25.86 14.33 -15.60
CA THR A 44 25.73 15.75 -15.22
C THR A 44 24.43 16.35 -15.75
N PHE A 45 23.86 17.30 -15.01
CA PHE A 45 22.64 18.01 -15.40
C PHE A 45 22.72 18.53 -16.84
N SER A 46 23.85 19.15 -17.19
CA SER A 46 24.14 19.64 -18.54
C SER A 46 23.92 18.59 -19.63
N LYS A 47 24.47 17.38 -19.46
CA LYS A 47 24.31 16.30 -20.45
C LYS A 47 22.92 15.68 -20.42
N LEU A 48 22.29 15.59 -19.24
CA LEU A 48 20.92 15.09 -19.13
C LEU A 48 19.93 16.00 -19.89
N THR A 49 20.19 17.30 -20.01
CA THR A 49 19.36 18.20 -20.84
C THR A 49 19.44 17.91 -22.34
N GLU A 50 20.51 17.25 -22.81
CA GLU A 50 20.67 16.85 -24.20
C GLU A 50 19.82 15.62 -24.57
N VAL A 51 19.30 14.88 -23.57
CA VAL A 51 18.45 13.72 -23.80
C VAL A 51 17.14 14.17 -24.47
N PRO A 52 16.74 13.58 -25.62
CA PRO A 52 15.66 14.10 -26.47
C PRO A 52 14.26 13.67 -26.02
N PHE A 53 14.05 13.45 -24.71
CA PHE A 53 12.78 12.95 -24.17
C PHE A 53 12.11 13.95 -23.25
N GLU A 54 10.79 14.12 -23.42
CA GLU A 54 10.00 15.08 -22.66
C GLU A 54 9.92 14.68 -21.18
N GLU A 55 9.86 13.38 -20.92
CA GLU A 55 9.83 12.77 -19.58
C GLU A 55 11.07 13.17 -18.78
N VAL A 56 12.26 13.09 -19.41
CA VAL A 56 13.53 13.51 -18.81
C VAL A 56 13.54 15.02 -18.58
N ARG A 57 13.13 15.82 -19.58
CA ARG A 57 13.11 17.29 -19.46
C ARG A 57 12.17 17.78 -18.36
N LYS A 58 11.00 17.16 -18.22
CA LYS A 58 10.03 17.49 -17.17
C LYS A 58 10.66 17.27 -15.80
N ARG A 59 11.31 16.11 -15.59
CA ARG A 59 11.98 15.80 -14.33
C ARG A 59 13.13 16.78 -14.05
N LEU A 60 13.97 17.08 -15.03
CA LEU A 60 15.06 18.05 -14.88
C LEU A 60 14.55 19.46 -14.55
N GLY A 61 13.40 19.87 -15.10
CA GLY A 61 12.77 21.14 -14.76
C GLY A 61 12.31 21.22 -13.30
N GLU A 62 11.85 20.11 -12.73
CA GLU A 62 11.55 20.02 -11.29
C GLU A 62 12.82 20.11 -10.45
N VAL A 63 13.86 19.35 -10.82
CA VAL A 63 15.19 19.38 -10.16
C VAL A 63 15.76 20.81 -10.16
N GLU A 64 15.72 21.51 -11.30
CA GLU A 64 16.21 22.88 -11.41
C GLU A 64 15.46 23.84 -10.46
N ARG A 65 14.14 23.71 -10.38
CA ARG A 65 13.31 24.55 -9.51
C ARG A 65 13.63 24.30 -8.02
N ILE A 66 13.75 23.03 -7.63
CA ILE A 66 14.09 22.62 -6.27
C ILE A 66 15.50 23.12 -5.93
N TYR A 67 16.48 22.88 -6.82
CA TYR A 67 17.85 23.34 -6.66
C TYR A 67 17.95 24.85 -6.41
N ARG A 68 17.30 25.66 -7.26
CA ARG A 68 17.32 27.13 -7.13
C ARG A 68 16.78 27.60 -5.78
N THR A 69 15.73 26.94 -5.29
CA THR A 69 15.13 27.25 -3.99
C THR A 69 16.09 26.86 -2.86
N PHE A 70 16.58 25.63 -2.91
CA PHE A 70 17.40 25.06 -1.85
C PHE A 70 18.76 25.75 -1.72
N ILE A 71 19.44 26.02 -2.84
CA ILE A 71 20.75 26.68 -2.80
C ILE A 71 20.65 28.12 -2.28
N LYS A 72 19.52 28.79 -2.52
CA LYS A 72 19.26 30.12 -1.97
C LYS A 72 19.16 30.04 -0.44
N MET A 73 18.44 29.07 0.10
CA MET A 73 18.33 28.85 1.55
C MET A 73 19.70 28.57 2.17
N LEU A 74 20.49 27.69 1.56
CA LEU A 74 21.84 27.34 2.03
C LEU A 74 22.85 28.50 1.94
N LYS A 75 22.67 29.45 1.02
CA LYS A 75 23.48 30.67 0.95
C LYS A 75 23.12 31.69 2.02
N GLU A 76 21.88 31.69 2.49
CA GLU A 76 21.39 32.62 3.51
C GLU A 76 21.77 32.17 4.92
N LYS A 77 21.72 30.86 5.20
CA LYS A 77 22.03 30.30 6.52
C LYS A 77 22.42 28.82 6.47
N GLU A 78 22.97 28.35 7.57
CA GLU A 78 23.07 26.92 7.86
C GLU A 78 21.65 26.38 8.15
N LEU A 79 21.31 25.21 7.63
CA LEU A 79 20.00 24.55 7.79
C LEU A 79 20.14 23.35 8.73
N SER A 80 19.17 23.12 9.62
CA SER A 80 19.09 21.85 10.34
C SER A 80 18.40 20.78 9.50
N PHE A 81 18.63 19.50 9.80
CA PHE A 81 17.92 18.39 9.14
C PHE A 81 16.40 18.44 9.34
N GLU A 82 15.90 19.05 10.42
CA GLU A 82 14.46 19.23 10.65
C GLU A 82 13.83 20.30 9.73
N GLU A 83 14.65 21.18 9.15
CA GLU A 83 14.22 22.21 8.19
C GLU A 83 14.28 21.73 6.73
N ILE A 84 14.69 20.48 6.51
CA ILE A 84 14.88 19.89 5.18
C ILE A 84 13.70 18.96 4.88
N ASP A 85 12.87 19.37 3.94
CA ASP A 85 11.81 18.53 3.39
C ASP A 85 12.38 17.43 2.48
N GLU A 86 11.63 16.33 2.34
CA GLU A 86 11.99 15.16 1.52
C GLU A 86 12.28 15.50 0.05
N GLU A 87 11.64 16.55 -0.48
CA GLU A 87 11.86 17.02 -1.86
C GLU A 87 13.31 17.47 -2.14
N TYR A 88 14.10 17.81 -1.11
CA TYR A 88 15.47 18.27 -1.25
C TYR A 88 16.51 17.14 -1.23
N VAL A 89 16.12 15.90 -0.94
CA VAL A 89 17.05 14.77 -0.74
C VAL A 89 17.93 14.54 -1.97
N GLU A 90 17.36 14.54 -3.17
CA GLU A 90 18.12 14.37 -4.41
C GLU A 90 19.17 15.48 -4.62
N ILE A 91 18.81 16.74 -4.31
CA ILE A 91 19.74 17.87 -4.42
C ILE A 91 20.86 17.76 -3.39
N LEU A 92 20.52 17.32 -2.18
CA LEU A 92 21.49 17.11 -1.11
C LEU A 92 22.53 16.06 -1.48
N GLU A 93 22.09 14.90 -2.00
CA GLU A 93 22.98 13.85 -2.46
C GLU A 93 23.91 14.36 -3.58
N ALA A 94 23.37 15.11 -4.54
CA ALA A 94 24.18 15.70 -5.62
C ALA A 94 25.23 16.70 -5.09
N LEU A 95 24.85 17.56 -4.16
CA LEU A 95 25.75 18.53 -3.52
C LEU A 95 26.80 17.83 -2.64
N GLU A 96 26.44 16.78 -1.92
CA GLU A 96 27.36 15.98 -1.09
C GLU A 96 28.41 15.29 -1.97
N ASN A 97 27.97 14.63 -3.05
CA ASN A 97 28.86 14.00 -4.03
C ASN A 97 29.82 15.02 -4.68
N ALA A 98 29.36 16.25 -4.89
CA ALA A 98 30.17 17.35 -5.39
C ALA A 98 31.08 18.01 -4.33
N ASN A 99 31.05 17.53 -3.08
CA ASN A 99 31.70 18.12 -1.91
C ASN A 99 31.36 19.62 -1.76
N ALA A 100 30.11 19.99 -2.08
CA ALA A 100 29.61 21.35 -2.04
C ALA A 100 29.09 21.74 -0.65
N ILE A 101 28.70 20.74 0.14
CA ILE A 101 28.13 20.88 1.48
C ILE A 101 28.95 20.11 2.51
N GLU A 102 28.89 20.58 3.76
CA GLU A 102 29.50 19.93 4.92
C GLU A 102 28.45 19.74 6.01
N ILE A 103 28.46 18.56 6.64
CA ILE A 103 27.57 18.22 7.76
C ILE A 103 28.33 18.44 9.06
N ILE A 104 27.88 19.42 9.86
CA ILE A 104 28.48 19.77 11.15
C ILE A 104 27.42 19.51 12.24
N GLY A 105 27.49 18.34 12.86
CA GLY A 105 26.46 17.91 13.81
C GLY A 105 25.13 17.67 13.12
N ASP A 106 24.10 18.43 13.50
CA ASP A 106 22.75 18.39 12.93
C ASP A 106 22.51 19.45 11.83
N LYS A 107 23.57 20.14 11.40
CA LYS A 107 23.49 21.26 10.46
C LYS A 107 24.21 20.99 9.15
N LEU A 108 23.62 21.52 8.10
CA LEU A 108 24.12 21.52 6.75
C LEU A 108 24.63 22.91 6.38
N LYS A 109 25.86 22.97 5.86
CA LYS A 109 26.52 24.21 5.46
C LYS A 109 27.02 24.12 4.03
N LEU A 110 26.76 25.15 3.23
CA LEU A 110 27.38 25.29 1.91
C LEU A 110 28.84 25.73 2.07
N VAL A 111 29.78 24.90 1.61
CA VAL A 111 31.23 25.18 1.66
C VAL A 111 31.80 25.57 0.29
N LYS A 112 31.10 25.22 -0.79
CA LYS A 112 31.49 25.55 -2.16
C LYS A 112 30.25 25.83 -3.01
N ASP A 113 30.29 26.92 -3.79
CA ASP A 113 29.26 27.21 -4.78
C ASP A 113 29.53 26.35 -6.03
N VAL A 114 28.60 25.46 -6.35
CA VAL A 114 28.69 24.56 -7.50
C VAL A 114 27.57 24.93 -8.48
N SER A 115 27.85 24.87 -9.78
CA SER A 115 26.83 25.10 -10.80
C SER A 115 25.91 23.88 -10.89
N LEU A 116 24.61 24.09 -11.09
CA LEU A 116 23.68 22.99 -11.35
C LEU A 116 24.15 22.13 -12.53
N GLU A 117 24.69 22.76 -13.56
CA GLU A 117 25.18 22.12 -14.79
C GLU A 117 26.25 21.05 -14.55
N ASP A 118 27.01 21.17 -13.45
CA ASP A 118 28.12 20.30 -13.09
C ASP A 118 27.71 19.20 -12.09
N LEU A 119 26.49 19.26 -11.54
CA LEU A 119 25.99 18.28 -10.59
C LEU A 119 25.48 17.04 -11.32
N GLU A 120 25.81 15.87 -10.80
CA GLU A 120 25.32 14.58 -11.32
C GLU A 120 23.96 14.26 -10.72
N PHE A 121 23.02 13.84 -11.59
CA PHE A 121 21.68 13.42 -11.21
C PHE A 121 21.34 12.06 -11.81
N GLU A 122 20.34 11.43 -11.23
CA GLU A 122 19.78 10.17 -11.71
C GLU A 122 18.30 10.38 -12.04
N VAL A 123 17.99 10.38 -13.34
CA VAL A 123 16.61 10.50 -13.83
C VAL A 123 16.07 9.11 -14.12
N SER A 124 15.14 8.68 -13.29
CA SER A 124 14.47 7.39 -13.38
C SER A 124 13.06 7.54 -13.97
N ILE A 125 12.74 6.72 -14.96
CA ILE A 125 11.43 6.71 -15.63
C ILE A 125 10.83 5.30 -15.55
N PRO A 126 9.59 5.14 -15.04
CA PRO A 126 8.93 3.84 -14.99
C PRO A 126 8.76 3.24 -16.38
N LEU A 127 9.11 1.95 -16.53
CA LEU A 127 9.02 1.25 -17.81
C LEU A 127 7.59 1.22 -18.36
N GLU A 128 6.60 1.22 -17.48
CA GLU A 128 5.17 1.26 -17.80
C GLU A 128 4.76 2.52 -18.58
N GLU A 129 5.45 3.65 -18.35
CA GLU A 129 5.18 4.91 -19.04
C GLU A 129 5.76 4.95 -20.46
N ILE A 130 6.81 4.16 -20.71
CA ILE A 130 7.61 4.22 -21.95
C ILE A 130 7.72 2.87 -22.66
N TYR A 131 6.84 1.93 -22.35
CA TYR A 131 6.92 0.54 -22.79
C TYR A 131 7.11 0.39 -24.31
N GLU A 132 6.48 1.25 -25.12
CA GLU A 132 6.58 1.22 -26.59
C GLU A 132 7.87 1.87 -27.13
N ARG A 133 8.58 2.64 -26.30
CA ARG A 133 9.75 3.46 -26.66
C ARG A 133 11.03 3.02 -25.96
N VAL A 134 11.02 1.92 -25.22
CA VAL A 134 12.16 1.43 -24.42
C VAL A 134 13.46 1.39 -25.24
N GLU A 135 13.43 0.86 -26.46
CA GLU A 135 14.63 0.81 -27.32
C GLU A 135 15.17 2.20 -27.69
N GLU A 136 14.30 3.20 -27.87
CA GLU A 136 14.73 4.58 -28.14
C GLU A 136 15.45 5.15 -26.92
N PHE A 137 14.89 4.90 -25.75
CA PHE A 137 15.43 5.28 -24.46
C PHE A 137 16.80 4.65 -24.19
N GLU A 138 16.96 3.35 -24.45
CA GLU A 138 18.25 2.67 -24.35
C GLU A 138 19.28 3.20 -25.36
N LYS A 139 18.88 3.45 -26.62
CA LYS A 139 19.77 4.02 -27.65
C LYS A 139 20.26 5.43 -27.28
N ALA A 140 19.49 6.18 -26.51
CA ALA A 140 19.87 7.49 -26.00
C ALA A 140 20.77 7.43 -24.74
N GLY A 141 21.17 6.24 -24.29
CA GLY A 141 22.04 6.05 -23.13
C GLY A 141 21.31 5.70 -21.82
N GLY A 142 20.00 5.49 -21.88
CA GLY A 142 19.22 5.01 -20.74
C GLY A 142 19.58 3.57 -20.41
N LYS A 143 19.66 3.24 -19.12
CA LYS A 143 19.93 1.88 -18.65
C LYS A 143 18.69 1.28 -18.04
N LEU A 144 18.32 0.09 -18.47
CA LEU A 144 17.29 -0.71 -17.78
C LEU A 144 17.80 -1.12 -16.40
N VAL A 145 17.07 -0.70 -15.38
CA VAL A 145 17.32 -1.01 -13.97
C VAL A 145 16.07 -1.68 -13.41
N THR A 146 16.26 -2.82 -12.75
CA THR A 146 15.21 -3.46 -11.97
C THR A 146 15.50 -3.21 -10.50
N GLU A 147 14.62 -2.48 -9.85
CA GLU A 147 14.65 -2.29 -8.41
C GLU A 147 13.80 -3.37 -7.74
N VAL A 148 14.36 -3.98 -6.70
CA VAL A 148 13.67 -4.98 -5.89
C VAL A 148 13.69 -4.50 -4.45
N ILE A 149 12.54 -4.05 -3.97
CA ILE A 149 12.35 -3.55 -2.62
C ILE A 149 11.76 -4.68 -1.78
N LEU A 150 12.50 -5.07 -0.74
CA LEU A 150 12.03 -6.02 0.27
C LEU A 150 11.57 -5.23 1.49
N SER A 151 10.26 -5.17 1.69
CA SER A 151 9.65 -4.46 2.82
C SER A 151 8.86 -5.41 3.71
N LYS A 152 8.65 -4.99 4.96
CA LYS A 152 7.80 -5.72 5.91
C LYS A 152 6.47 -4.98 6.03
N LYS A 153 5.37 -5.67 5.72
CA LYS A 153 4.01 -5.15 5.93
C LYS A 153 3.40 -5.75 7.20
N TYR A 154 2.68 -4.92 7.94
CA TYR A 154 2.10 -5.26 9.24
C TYR A 154 0.58 -5.20 9.14
N TYR A 155 -0.08 -6.26 9.58
CA TYR A 155 -1.52 -6.40 9.49
C TYR A 155 -2.14 -6.81 10.81
N VAL A 156 -3.35 -6.35 11.07
CA VAL A 156 -4.25 -6.98 12.04
C VAL A 156 -5.43 -7.57 11.28
N GLU A 157 -5.54 -8.89 11.32
CA GLU A 157 -6.65 -9.63 10.73
C GLU A 157 -7.79 -9.74 11.75
N VAL A 158 -8.92 -9.11 11.46
CA VAL A 158 -10.14 -9.19 12.27
C VAL A 158 -10.95 -10.40 11.81
N MET A 159 -11.15 -11.33 12.75
CA MET A 159 -11.82 -12.61 12.52
C MET A 159 -13.26 -12.55 13.02
N GLU A 160 -14.00 -11.55 12.56
CA GLU A 160 -15.42 -11.37 12.86
C GLU A 160 -16.25 -11.44 11.58
N VAL A 161 -17.51 -11.82 11.75
CA VAL A 161 -18.53 -11.77 10.69
C VAL A 161 -19.79 -11.03 11.16
N ASP A 162 -19.91 -10.77 12.46
CA ASP A 162 -20.97 -9.93 13.01
C ASP A 162 -20.75 -8.45 12.62
N LEU A 163 -21.80 -7.80 12.15
CA LEU A 163 -21.72 -6.44 11.63
C LEU A 163 -21.36 -5.42 12.71
N GLU A 164 -21.91 -5.55 13.92
CA GLU A 164 -21.63 -4.63 15.02
C GLU A 164 -20.17 -4.77 15.48
N ALA A 165 -19.67 -6.00 15.57
CA ALA A 165 -18.26 -6.27 15.90
C ALA A 165 -17.32 -5.71 14.83
N ILE A 166 -17.67 -5.83 13.55
CA ILE A 166 -16.91 -5.26 12.43
C ILE A 166 -16.88 -3.73 12.48
N GLN A 167 -18.04 -3.08 12.69
CA GLN A 167 -18.11 -1.61 12.80
C GLN A 167 -17.25 -1.10 13.95
N LYS A 168 -17.38 -1.73 15.12
CA LYS A 168 -16.55 -1.40 16.29
C LYS A 168 -15.06 -1.62 16.03
N ALA A 169 -14.70 -2.65 15.25
CA ALA A 169 -13.31 -2.89 14.87
C ALA A 169 -12.76 -1.76 13.99
N LEU A 170 -13.55 -1.27 13.04
CA LEU A 170 -13.20 -0.17 12.15
C LEU A 170 -13.02 1.15 12.91
N GLU A 171 -13.94 1.49 13.82
CA GLU A 171 -13.84 2.67 14.68
C GLU A 171 -12.53 2.68 15.50
N ILE A 172 -12.13 1.52 16.03
CA ILE A 172 -10.86 1.39 16.75
C ILE A 172 -9.68 1.59 15.79
N ALA A 173 -9.76 1.01 14.59
CA ALA A 173 -8.70 0.98 13.61
C ALA A 173 -8.37 2.35 12.99
N GLU A 174 -9.33 3.28 12.92
CA GLU A 174 -9.14 4.65 12.43
C GLU A 174 -8.00 5.40 13.13
N ASN A 175 -7.66 5.03 14.37
CA ASN A 175 -6.55 5.63 15.12
C ASN A 175 -5.17 5.08 14.72
N TYR A 176 -5.11 4.03 13.91
CA TYR A 176 -3.89 3.26 13.65
C TYR A 176 -3.58 3.05 12.16
N ALA A 177 -4.56 3.31 11.28
CA ALA A 177 -4.44 3.06 9.85
C ALA A 177 -5.00 4.23 9.04
N GLU A 178 -4.54 4.34 7.79
CA GLU A 178 -4.98 5.39 6.87
C GLU A 178 -6.41 5.16 6.37
N GLU A 179 -7.10 6.24 6.01
CA GLU A 179 -8.50 6.23 5.56
C GLU A 179 -8.77 5.25 4.41
N HIS A 180 -7.86 5.18 3.44
CA HIS A 180 -7.99 4.29 2.30
C HIS A 180 -7.90 2.79 2.71
N VAL A 181 -7.15 2.48 3.77
CA VAL A 181 -7.07 1.15 4.38
C VAL A 181 -8.38 0.83 5.10
N ILE A 182 -8.89 1.77 5.90
CA ILE A 182 -10.16 1.61 6.63
C ILE A 182 -11.32 1.38 5.67
N THR A 183 -11.40 2.17 4.60
CA THR A 183 -12.45 2.04 3.58
C THR A 183 -12.44 0.65 2.93
N ARG A 184 -11.26 0.14 2.55
CA ARG A 184 -11.11 -1.21 2.00
C ARG A 184 -11.50 -2.27 3.02
N ALA A 185 -11.04 -2.14 4.26
CA ALA A 185 -11.39 -3.06 5.35
C ALA A 185 -12.91 -3.09 5.58
N ALA A 186 -13.58 -1.94 5.57
CA ALA A 186 -15.03 -1.84 5.71
C ALA A 186 -15.78 -2.63 4.64
N LEU A 187 -15.37 -2.51 3.37
CA LEU A 187 -15.96 -3.28 2.28
C LEU A 187 -15.76 -4.79 2.46
N GLU A 188 -14.54 -5.22 2.85
CA GLU A 188 -14.27 -6.64 3.15
C GLU A 188 -15.13 -7.15 4.31
N GLY A 189 -15.27 -6.35 5.38
CA GLY A 189 -16.08 -6.68 6.54
C GLY A 189 -17.56 -6.83 6.17
N LEU A 190 -18.11 -5.86 5.43
CA LEU A 190 -19.49 -5.90 4.95
C LEU A 190 -19.75 -7.13 4.08
N ALA A 191 -18.88 -7.41 3.10
CA ALA A 191 -19.03 -8.57 2.23
C ALA A 191 -19.04 -9.90 3.02
N ARG A 192 -18.15 -10.03 4.01
CA ARG A 192 -18.11 -11.21 4.89
C ARG A 192 -19.36 -11.32 5.75
N SER A 193 -19.84 -10.22 6.31
CA SER A 193 -21.03 -10.19 7.15
C SER A 193 -22.28 -10.60 6.36
N THR A 194 -22.48 -10.01 5.18
CA THR A 194 -23.59 -10.36 4.27
C THR A 194 -23.55 -11.83 3.87
N LEU A 195 -22.37 -12.36 3.53
CA LEU A 195 -22.24 -13.77 3.16
C LEU A 195 -22.51 -14.70 4.35
N ALA A 196 -22.05 -14.32 5.56
CA ALA A 196 -22.32 -15.09 6.77
C ALA A 196 -23.82 -15.13 7.08
N GLU A 197 -24.50 -13.99 7.06
CA GLU A 197 -25.94 -13.92 7.29
C GLU A 197 -26.72 -14.79 6.29
N LEU A 198 -26.38 -14.72 5.00
CA LEU A 198 -27.01 -15.55 3.98
C LEU A 198 -26.80 -17.04 4.27
N ILE A 199 -25.57 -17.46 4.57
CA ILE A 199 -25.25 -18.86 4.89
C ILE A 199 -26.01 -19.33 6.11
N LEU A 200 -26.04 -18.54 7.18
CA LEU A 200 -26.69 -18.92 8.44
C LEU A 200 -28.21 -19.03 8.26
N ASN A 201 -28.81 -18.11 7.49
CA ASN A 201 -30.24 -18.17 7.16
C ASN A 201 -30.57 -19.44 6.36
N MET A 202 -29.74 -19.81 5.38
CA MET A 202 -29.96 -20.99 4.55
C MET A 202 -29.64 -22.31 5.27
N ALA A 203 -28.67 -22.32 6.18
CA ALA A 203 -28.28 -23.50 6.96
C ALA A 203 -29.41 -24.00 7.89
N ASN A 204 -30.39 -23.14 8.21
CA ASN A 204 -31.61 -23.54 8.92
C ASN A 204 -32.49 -24.49 8.09
N GLU A 205 -32.48 -24.35 6.77
CA GLU A 205 -33.33 -25.10 5.85
C GLU A 205 -32.55 -26.24 5.15
N VAL A 206 -31.27 -26.01 4.87
CA VAL A 206 -30.40 -26.91 4.10
C VAL A 206 -29.30 -27.48 5.00
N ASN A 207 -29.46 -28.74 5.42
CA ASN A 207 -28.51 -29.40 6.32
C ASN A 207 -27.37 -30.16 5.59
N ARG A 208 -27.29 -30.06 4.26
CA ARG A 208 -26.25 -30.71 3.44
C ARG A 208 -25.28 -29.68 2.89
N LYS A 209 -23.98 -29.87 3.15
CA LYS A 209 -22.92 -28.92 2.76
C LYS A 209 -22.91 -28.65 1.26
N ASN A 210 -22.86 -29.71 0.45
CA ASN A 210 -22.75 -29.56 -1.00
C ASN A 210 -24.00 -28.89 -1.60
N GLU A 211 -25.18 -29.22 -1.07
CA GLU A 211 -26.45 -28.63 -1.52
C GLU A 211 -26.51 -27.14 -1.18
N LEU A 212 -26.09 -26.74 0.02
CA LEU A 212 -25.99 -25.34 0.41
C LEU A 212 -25.06 -24.56 -0.54
N ILE A 213 -23.88 -25.12 -0.82
CA ILE A 213 -22.91 -24.51 -1.74
C ILE A 213 -23.51 -24.36 -3.14
N ASP A 214 -24.18 -25.39 -3.66
CA ASP A 214 -24.78 -25.36 -5.00
C ASP A 214 -25.85 -24.27 -5.11
N ILE A 215 -26.66 -24.08 -4.05
CA ILE A 215 -27.66 -23.02 -4.02
C ILE A 215 -27.00 -21.65 -3.91
N LEU A 216 -25.98 -21.48 -3.06
CA LEU A 216 -25.24 -20.21 -2.95
C LEU A 216 -24.64 -19.79 -4.30
N LEU A 217 -24.02 -20.72 -5.02
CA LEU A 217 -23.48 -20.45 -6.36
C LEU A 217 -24.58 -20.07 -7.37
N ALA A 218 -25.78 -20.64 -7.25
CA ALA A 218 -26.91 -20.27 -8.10
C ALA A 218 -27.50 -18.88 -7.77
N LEU A 219 -27.20 -18.33 -6.59
CA LEU A 219 -27.62 -17.02 -6.12
C LEU A 219 -26.58 -15.92 -6.40
N GLU A 220 -25.45 -16.25 -7.02
CA GLU A 220 -24.40 -15.30 -7.34
C GLU A 220 -24.84 -14.31 -8.45
N PRO A 221 -24.55 -13.00 -8.32
CA PRO A 221 -23.92 -12.34 -7.18
C PRO A 221 -24.90 -12.06 -6.04
N VAL A 222 -24.39 -12.17 -4.81
CA VAL A 222 -25.12 -11.69 -3.64
C VAL A 222 -25.01 -10.16 -3.62
N SER A 223 -26.14 -9.50 -3.76
CA SER A 223 -26.20 -8.04 -3.88
C SER A 223 -26.69 -7.42 -2.57
N LEU A 224 -25.96 -6.42 -2.09
CA LEU A 224 -26.32 -5.58 -0.96
C LEU A 224 -26.64 -4.19 -1.49
N GLU A 225 -27.92 -3.81 -1.42
CA GLU A 225 -28.40 -2.49 -1.84
C GLU A 225 -28.29 -1.49 -0.69
N GLY A 226 -27.62 -0.36 -0.94
CA GLY A 226 -27.67 0.84 -0.12
C GLY A 226 -28.53 1.93 -0.80
N GLU A 227 -28.80 3.02 -0.11
CA GLU A 227 -29.65 4.10 -0.64
C GLU A 227 -29.15 4.71 -1.95
N LYS A 228 -27.83 4.69 -2.19
CA LYS A 228 -27.18 5.30 -3.37
C LYS A 228 -26.10 4.42 -4.00
N SER A 229 -25.91 3.20 -3.52
CA SER A 229 -24.83 2.32 -3.92
C SER A 229 -25.27 0.86 -3.86
N GLU A 230 -24.62 0.01 -4.63
CA GLU A 230 -24.86 -1.42 -4.65
C GLU A 230 -23.50 -2.13 -4.52
N MET A 231 -23.38 -3.06 -3.59
CA MET A 231 -22.23 -3.95 -3.48
C MET A 231 -22.63 -5.33 -4.00
N ARG A 232 -21.84 -5.89 -4.93
CA ARG A 232 -22.04 -7.24 -5.46
C ARG A 232 -20.90 -8.12 -5.02
N VAL A 233 -21.22 -9.20 -4.32
CA VAL A 233 -20.27 -10.19 -3.82
C VAL A 233 -20.31 -11.41 -4.73
N TYR A 234 -19.14 -11.71 -5.30
CA TYR A 234 -18.88 -12.88 -6.14
C TYR A 234 -18.02 -13.86 -5.36
N PHE A 235 -18.22 -15.16 -5.56
CA PHE A 235 -17.49 -16.20 -4.85
C PHE A 235 -17.49 -17.50 -5.64
N GLU A 236 -16.35 -18.19 -5.56
CA GLU A 236 -16.20 -19.52 -6.13
C GLU A 236 -16.48 -20.60 -5.08
N ARG A 237 -16.68 -21.84 -5.54
CA ARG A 237 -16.96 -23.00 -4.67
C ARG A 237 -15.95 -23.12 -3.53
N ASP A 238 -14.67 -23.07 -3.85
CA ASP A 238 -13.59 -23.27 -2.87
C ASP A 238 -13.56 -22.16 -1.83
N ALA A 239 -13.89 -20.92 -2.23
CA ALA A 239 -14.02 -19.79 -1.32
C ALA A 239 -15.18 -19.98 -0.33
N ILE A 240 -16.35 -20.48 -0.78
CA ILE A 240 -17.45 -20.82 0.13
C ILE A 240 -17.03 -21.94 1.09
N GLU A 241 -16.32 -22.96 0.61
CA GLU A 241 -15.86 -24.06 1.46
C GLU A 241 -14.92 -23.58 2.56
N ASP A 242 -13.99 -22.69 2.24
CA ASP A 242 -13.09 -22.10 3.22
C ASP A 242 -13.83 -21.18 4.18
N PHE A 243 -14.80 -20.41 3.69
CA PHE A 243 -15.63 -19.57 4.55
C PHE A 243 -16.52 -20.38 5.51
N LEU A 244 -17.04 -21.54 5.10
CA LEU A 244 -17.74 -22.46 6.00
C LEU A 244 -16.81 -23.01 7.11
N LYS A 245 -15.53 -23.28 6.80
CA LYS A 245 -14.54 -23.66 7.82
C LYS A 245 -14.27 -22.52 8.80
N GLU A 246 -14.26 -21.29 8.30
CA GLU A 246 -14.12 -20.08 9.12
C GLU A 246 -15.32 -19.92 10.06
N LEU A 247 -16.55 -19.97 9.54
CA LEU A 247 -17.78 -19.92 10.37
C LEU A 247 -17.82 -21.05 11.41
N GLN A 248 -17.29 -22.24 11.09
CA GLN A 248 -17.15 -23.31 12.06
C GLN A 248 -16.11 -23.01 13.15
N THR A 249 -14.99 -22.40 12.79
CA THR A 249 -13.95 -21.99 13.75
C THR A 249 -14.44 -20.90 14.69
N LEU A 250 -15.28 -20.00 14.18
CA LEU A 250 -15.96 -18.97 14.94
C LEU A 250 -17.15 -19.50 15.76
N GLY A 251 -17.58 -20.75 15.52
CA GLY A 251 -18.61 -21.42 16.31
C GLY A 251 -20.05 -21.19 15.85
N TYR A 252 -20.27 -20.50 14.72
CA TYR A 252 -21.61 -20.26 14.19
C TYR A 252 -22.26 -21.53 13.61
N ILE A 253 -21.45 -22.43 13.07
CA ILE A 253 -21.92 -23.70 12.51
C ILE A 253 -21.01 -24.86 12.92
N LYS A 254 -21.49 -26.07 12.68
CA LYS A 254 -20.69 -27.29 12.73
C LYS A 254 -20.84 -28.04 11.43
N VAL A 255 -19.72 -28.44 10.83
CA VAL A 255 -19.70 -29.26 9.62
C VAL A 255 -19.00 -30.58 9.92
N LYS A 256 -19.64 -31.71 9.58
CA LYS A 256 -19.06 -33.05 9.69
C LYS A 256 -19.41 -33.87 8.46
N GLY A 257 -18.41 -34.10 7.61
CA GLY A 257 -18.63 -34.68 6.29
C GLY A 257 -19.52 -33.75 5.46
N ASN A 258 -20.63 -34.27 4.93
CA ASN A 258 -21.58 -33.49 4.15
C ASN A 258 -22.77 -32.96 4.97
N ARG A 259 -22.70 -32.93 6.32
CA ARG A 259 -23.78 -32.42 7.17
C ARG A 259 -23.38 -31.12 7.86
N ILE A 260 -24.33 -30.19 7.93
CA ILE A 260 -24.23 -28.90 8.62
C ILE A 260 -25.23 -28.87 9.78
N TRP A 261 -24.81 -28.32 10.92
CA TRP A 261 -25.65 -27.95 12.05
C TRP A 261 -25.43 -26.47 12.37
N PHE A 262 -26.50 -25.74 12.65
CA PHE A 262 -26.45 -24.36 13.14
C PHE A 262 -26.61 -24.36 14.67
N TYR A 263 -26.07 -23.33 15.34
CA TYR A 263 -26.15 -23.14 16.79
C TYR A 263 -26.98 -21.91 17.15
#